data_AF-X1CCL5-F1
#
_entry.id   AF-X1CCL5-F1
#
_cell.length_a   1.000
_cell.length_b   1.000
_cell.length_c   1.000
_cell.angle_alpha   90.00
_cell.angle_beta   90.00
_cell.angle_gamma   90.00
#
_symmetry.space_group_name_H-M   'P 1'
#
loop_
_entity.id
_entity.type
_entity.pdbx_description
1 polymer ?
#
loop_
_entity_poly.entity_id
_entity_poly.type
_entity_poly.pdbx_seq_one_letter_code
_entity_poly.pdbx_strand_id
1 'polypeptide(L)' 'GEDAVTILLLQNAVYQANKTNKMVSKALDKNVTIVANKEDVEVRGIKNFISDKVKLIAYDEVVDLIFANDTIINM' A
#
# COMPACT_ATOMS: atom_id res chain seq x y z
N GLY A 1 19.11 14.30 0.73
CA GLY A 1 18.81 12.86 0.80
C GLY A 1 17.47 12.69 0.12
N GLU A 2 17.27 11.65 -0.69
CA GLU A 2 15.97 11.45 -1.34
C GLU A 2 14.88 11.28 -0.28
N ASP A 3 13.83 12.10 -0.37
CA ASP A 3 12.65 11.97 0.47
C ASP A 3 12.01 10.60 0.18
N ALA A 4 11.97 9.73 1.20
CA ALA A 4 11.44 8.39 1.04
C ALA A 4 9.91 8.45 0.89
N VAL A 5 9.41 8.09 -0.28
CA VAL A 5 7.96 8.08 -0.57
C VAL A 5 7.36 6.70 -0.24
N THR A 6 6.29 6.71 0.55
CA THR A 6 5.44 5.53 0.79
C THR A 6 4.06 5.72 0.17
N ILE A 7 3.60 4.73 -0.60
CA ILE A 7 2.24 4.69 -1.14
C ILE A 7 1.38 3.83 -0.21
N LEU A 8 0.38 4.44 0.41
CA LEU A 8 -0.62 3.78 1.24
C LEU A 8 -1.92 3.57 0.45
N LEU A 9 -2.38 2.32 0.34
CA LEU A 9 -3.63 1.95 -0.33
C LEU A 9 -4.73 1.66 0.70
N LEU A 10 -5.78 2.48 0.71
CA LEU A 10 -6.96 2.35 1.57
C LEU A 10 -8.23 2.14 0.75
N GLN A 11 -9.28 1.61 1.38
CA GLN A 11 -10.59 1.39 0.78
C GLN A 11 -10.48 0.68 -0.57
N ASN A 12 -11.10 1.19 -1.64
CA ASN A 12 -11.05 0.56 -2.95
C ASN A 12 -9.67 0.66 -3.62
N ALA A 13 -8.75 1.48 -3.12
CA ALA A 13 -7.40 1.53 -3.68
C ALA A 13 -6.63 0.22 -3.47
N VAL A 14 -7.05 -0.65 -2.53
CA VAL A 14 -6.38 -1.95 -2.33
C VAL A 14 -6.45 -2.86 -3.56
N TYR A 15 -7.38 -2.65 -4.49
CA TYR A 15 -7.41 -3.36 -5.76
C TYR A 15 -6.18 -3.08 -6.63
N GLN A 16 -5.54 -1.92 -6.44
CA GLN A 16 -4.32 -1.57 -7.18
C GLN A 16 -3.16 -2.48 -6.79
N ALA A 17 -3.12 -3.00 -5.56
CA ALA A 17 -2.08 -3.90 -5.08
C ALA A 17 -2.10 -5.31 -5.71
N ASN A 18 -3.01 -5.56 -6.66
CA ASN A 18 -3.07 -6.81 -7.40
C ASN A 18 -1.72 -7.14 -8.06
N LYS A 19 -1.25 -8.37 -7.89
CA LYS A 19 0.02 -8.88 -8.43
C LYS A 19 0.12 -8.85 -9.96
N THR A 20 -1.00 -8.72 -10.68
CA THR A 20 -1.02 -8.54 -12.14
C THR A 20 -1.02 -7.08 -12.58
N ASN A 21 -1.03 -6.12 -11.65
CA ASN A 21 -0.95 -4.69 -11.97
C ASN A 21 0.48 -4.30 -12.34
N LYS A 22 0.74 -4.16 -13.64
CA LYS A 22 2.07 -3.86 -14.18
C LYS A 22 2.68 -2.56 -13.63
N MET A 23 1.85 -1.56 -13.31
CA MET A 23 2.33 -0.29 -12.76
C MET A 23 2.85 -0.48 -11.33
N VAL A 24 2.10 -1.20 -10.49
CA VAL A 24 2.51 -1.53 -9.13
C VAL A 24 3.73 -2.42 -9.11
N SER A 25 3.79 -3.46 -9.95
CA SER A 25 4.98 -4.31 -10.07
C SER A 25 6.23 -3.49 -10.43
N LYS A 26 6.12 -2.58 -11.41
CA LYS A 26 7.23 -1.72 -11.83
C LYS A 26 7.67 -0.73 -10.74
N ALA A 27 6.74 -0.24 -9.92
CA ALA A 27 7.06 0.63 -8.79
C ALA A 27 7.80 -0.14 -7.69
N LEU A 28 7.33 -1.34 -7.36
CA LEU A 28 7.96 -2.25 -6.39
C LEU A 28 9.38 -2.64 -6.84
N ASP A 29 9.58 -2.92 -8.13
CA ASP A 29 10.90 -3.24 -8.70
C ASP A 29 11.89 -2.06 -8.67
N LYS A 30 11.38 -0.83 -8.48
CA LYS A 30 12.17 0.39 -8.26
C LYS A 30 12.34 0.74 -6.78
N ASN A 31 12.06 -0.20 -5.88
CA ASN A 31 12.11 -0.02 -4.43
C ASN A 31 11.16 1.07 -3.89
N VAL A 32 10.06 1.36 -4.60
CA VAL A 32 8.98 2.18 -4.02
C VAL A 32 8.26 1.36 -2.97
N THR A 33 8.13 1.91 -1.76
CA THR A 33 7.39 1.24 -0.68
C THR A 33 5.90 1.40 -0.93
N ILE A 34 5.20 0.27 -1.05
CA ILE A 34 3.74 0.23 -1.19
C ILE A 34 3.19 -0.64 -0.07
N VAL A 35 2.24 -0.07 0.68
CA VAL A 35 1.51 -0.75 1.75
C VAL A 35 0.01 -0.68 1.48
N ALA A 36 -0.73 -1.67 1.95
CA ALA A 36 -2.18 -1.71 1.82
C ALA A 36 -2.83 -2.04 3.16
N ASN A 37 -3.99 -1.43 3.43
CA ASN A 37 -4.75 -1.75 4.63
C ASN A 37 -5.25 -3.20 4.57
N LYS A 38 -4.94 -3.96 5.62
CA LYS A 38 -5.21 -5.39 5.73
C LYS A 38 -6.71 -5.66 5.81
N GLU A 39 -7.43 -4.92 6.63
CA GLU A 39 -8.87 -5.09 6.86
C GLU A 39 -9.66 -4.86 5.56
N ASP A 40 -9.27 -3.85 4.77
CA ASP A 40 -9.84 -3.58 3.45
C ASP A 40 -9.62 -4.73 2.46
N VAL A 41 -8.44 -5.35 2.48
CA VAL A 41 -8.11 -6.53 1.66
C VAL A 41 -8.92 -7.76 2.10
N GLU A 42 -9.08 -7.95 3.41
CA GLU A 42 -9.76 -9.10 4.00
C GLU A 42 -11.28 -9.03 3.77
N VAL A 43 -11.92 -7.88 4.01
CA VAL A 43 -13.37 -7.68 3.78
C VAL A 43 -13.73 -7.92 2.31
N ARG A 44 -12.82 -7.62 1.37
CA ARG A 44 -13.01 -7.86 -0.07
C ARG A 44 -12.67 -9.29 -0.50
N GLY A 45 -12.04 -10.10 0.36
CA GLY A 45 -11.64 -11.47 0.05
C GLY A 45 -10.54 -11.57 -1.02
N ILE A 46 -9.72 -10.53 -1.21
CA ILE A 46 -8.79 -10.45 -2.35
C ILE A 46 -7.33 -10.78 -2.00
N LYS A 47 -7.04 -11.23 -0.77
CA LYS A 47 -5.68 -11.49 -0.28
C LYS A 47 -4.81 -12.30 -1.25
N ASN A 48 -5.38 -13.33 -1.89
CA ASN A 48 -4.68 -14.22 -2.82
C ASN A 48 -4.26 -13.55 -4.14
N PHE A 49 -4.82 -12.38 -4.44
CA PHE A 49 -4.52 -11.59 -5.64
C PHE A 49 -3.51 -10.48 -5.37
N ILE A 50 -3.25 -10.15 -4.10
CA ILE A 50 -2.29 -9.10 -3.74
C ILE A 50 -0.85 -9.58 -3.98
N SER A 51 0.03 -8.68 -4.43
CA SER A 51 1.46 -8.98 -4.51
C SER A 51 2.03 -9.22 -3.12
N ASP A 52 2.82 -10.27 -2.98
CA ASP A 52 3.62 -10.61 -1.79
C ASP A 52 4.64 -9.53 -1.41
N LYS A 53 5.05 -8.68 -2.36
CA LYS A 53 5.92 -7.52 -2.13
C LYS A 53 5.18 -6.32 -1.50
N VAL A 54 3.84 -6.31 -1.46
CA VAL A 54 3.05 -5.26 -0.81
C VAL A 54 2.83 -5.65 0.65
N LYS A 55 3.27 -4.81 1.58
CA LYS A 55 3.04 -5.05 3.01
C LYS A 55 1.56 -4.77 3.33
N LEU A 56 0.88 -5.76 3.89
CA LEU A 56 -0.43 -5.56 4.49
C LEU A 56 -0.25 -5.05 5.92
N ILE A 57 -0.85 -3.90 6.23
CA ILE A 57 -0.74 -3.25 7.54
C ILE A 57 -2.13 -3.09 8.18
N ALA A 58 -2.20 -3.26 9.49
CA ALA A 58 -3.43 -3.09 10.25
C ALA A 58 -3.77 -1.60 10.45
N TYR A 59 -4.97 -1.30 10.94
CA TYR A 59 -5.45 0.07 11.09
C TYR A 59 -4.60 0.94 12.03
N ASP A 60 -4.06 0.37 13.10
CA ASP A 60 -3.12 1.04 14.01
C ASP A 60 -1.82 1.43 13.30
N GLU A 61 -1.24 0.52 12.51
CA GLU A 61 -0.07 0.82 11.67
C GLU A 61 -0.35 1.88 10.60
N VAL A 62 -1.59 1.98 10.08
CA VAL A 62 -2.01 3.05 9.16
C VAL A 62 -1.97 4.40 9.87
N VAL A 63 -2.50 4.47 11.10
CA VAL A 63 -2.49 5.68 11.93
C VAL A 63 -1.04 6.10 12.20
N ASP A 64 -0.19 5.17 12.64
CA ASP A 64 1.23 5.42 12.89
C ASP A 64 1.93 5.96 11.64
N LEU A 65 1.66 5.36 10.47
CA LEU A 65 2.25 5.81 9.21
C LEU A 65 1.83 7.25 8.86
N ILE A 66 0.56 7.60 9.05
CA ILE A 66 0.05 8.95 8.82
C ILE A 66 0.77 9.97 9.72
N PHE A 67 0.90 9.66 11.02
CA PHE A 67 1.52 10.59 11.97
C PHE A 67 3.05 10.62 11.91
N ALA A 68 3.70 9.61 11.31
CA ALA A 68 5.15 9.56 11.12
C ALA A 68 5.64 10.36 9.89
N ASN A 69 4.75 10.88 9.04
CA ASN A 69 5.10 11.60 7.82
C ASN A 69 4.73 13.07 7.90
N ASP A 70 5.67 13.94 7.51
CA ASP A 70 5.48 15.40 7.55
C ASP A 70 4.52 15.93 6.47
N THR A 71 4.35 15.17 5.38
CA THR A 71 3.50 15.55 4.24
C THR A 71 2.68 14.37 3.77
N ILE A 72 1.38 14.62 3.59
CA ILE A 72 0.43 13.62 3.08
C ILE A 72 -0.25 14.21 1.85
N ILE A 73 -0.19 13.46 0.76
CA ILE A 73 -0.94 13.76 -0.46
C ILE A 73 -2.06 12.72 -0.57
N ASN A 74 -3.30 13.19 -0.52
CA ASN A 74 -4.50 12.36 -0.71
C ASN A 74 -5.07 12.58 -2.11
N MET A 75 -5.45 11.51 -2.81
CA MET A 75 -5.90 11.51 -4.21
C MET A 75 -7.18 10.69 -4.39
#